data_AF-A0A1C4ZRJ0-F1
#
_entry.id   AF-A0A1C4ZRJ0-F1
#
_cell.length_a   1.000
_cell.length_b   1.000
_cell.length_c   1.000
_cell.angle_alpha   90.00
_cell.angle_beta   90.00
_cell.angle_gamma   90.00
#
_symmetry.space_group_name_H-M   'P 1'
#
loop_
_entity.id
_entity.type
_entity.pdbx_description
1 polymer ?
#
loop_
_entity_poly.entity_id
_entity_poly.type
_entity_poly.pdbx_seq_one_letter_code
_entity_poly.pdbx_strand_id
1 'polypeptide(L)'
;MNELNVITDAVRDEGGKWLKLSDQVAAIKSTAEQLHLDASAFFIGDANVLIHSVAYRDFHAFMIDILGGAVTEFEQIGGALRRIADEYDRADKVVALDLNKIYTA
;
A
#
# COMPACT_ATOMS: atom_id res chain seq x y z
N MET A 1 -9.10 -15.90 25.39
CA MET A 1 -9.98 -15.10 24.49
C MET A 1 -9.61 -13.62 24.48
N ASN A 2 -9.55 -12.88 25.60
CA ASN A 2 -9.23 -11.44 25.55
C ASN A 2 -7.89 -11.08 24.89
N GLU A 3 -6.80 -11.78 25.21
CA GLU A 3 -5.48 -11.47 24.63
C GLU A 3 -5.41 -11.75 23.11
N LEU A 4 -6.13 -12.77 22.64
CA LEU A 4 -6.18 -13.13 21.22
C LEU A 4 -6.97 -12.09 20.41
N ASN A 5 -8.10 -11.60 20.94
CA ASN A 5 -8.87 -10.50 20.34
C ASN A 5 -8.04 -9.20 20.26
N VAL A 6 -7.25 -8.89 21.30
CA VAL A 6 -6.36 -7.72 21.28
C VAL A 6 -5.28 -7.85 20.20
N ILE A 7 -4.78 -9.07 19.95
CA ILE A 7 -3.81 -9.33 18.89
C ILE A 7 -4.46 -9.21 17.50
N THR A 8 -5.66 -9.75 17.29
CA THR A 8 -6.34 -9.65 15.98
C THR A 8 -6.76 -8.22 15.65
N ASP A 9 -7.18 -7.44 16.65
CA ASP A 9 -7.45 -6.00 16.49
C ASP A 9 -6.18 -5.21 16.15
N ALA A 10 -5.06 -5.47 16.82
CA ALA A 10 -3.78 -4.84 16.50
C ALA A 10 -3.32 -5.16 15.07
N VAL A 11 -3.52 -6.39 14.60
CA VAL A 11 -3.20 -6.81 13.23
C VAL A 11 -4.12 -6.12 12.21
N ARG A 12 -5.41 -5.95 12.52
CA ARG A 12 -6.34 -5.16 11.68
C ARG A 12 -5.95 -3.69 11.58
N ASP A 13 -5.60 -3.09 12.71
CA ASP A 13 -5.18 -1.69 12.78
C ASP A 13 -3.90 -1.47 11.98
N GLU A 14 -2.93 -2.36 12.12
CA GLU A 14 -1.72 -2.33 11.32
C GLU A 14 -2.04 -2.47 9.83
N GLY A 15 -2.88 -3.43 9.44
CA GLY A 15 -3.36 -3.56 8.07
C GLY A 15 -4.05 -2.29 7.56
N GLY A 16 -4.82 -1.61 8.40
CA GLY A 16 -5.44 -0.32 8.11
C GLY A 16 -4.42 0.79 7.82
N LYS A 17 -3.28 0.82 8.51
CA LYS A 17 -2.21 1.79 8.24
C LYS A 17 -1.61 1.60 6.85
N TRP A 18 -1.33 0.35 6.46
CA TRP A 18 -0.78 0.04 5.14
C TRP A 18 -1.74 0.44 4.01
N LEU A 19 -3.04 0.18 4.17
CA LEU A 19 -4.04 0.65 3.20
C LEU A 19 -4.10 2.17 3.11
N LYS A 20 -4.06 2.87 4.26
CA LYS A 20 -4.02 4.33 4.27
C LYS A 20 -2.76 4.88 3.60
N LEU A 21 -1.61 4.24 3.79
CA LEU A 21 -0.37 4.61 3.09
C LEU A 21 -0.49 4.38 1.59
N SER A 22 -1.12 3.27 1.16
CA SER A 22 -1.42 3.02 -0.25
C SER A 22 -2.26 4.16 -0.86
N ASP A 23 -3.34 4.57 -0.20
CA ASP A 23 -4.20 5.68 -0.65
C ASP A 23 -3.41 7.01 -0.75
N GLN A 24 -2.56 7.29 0.23
CA GLN A 24 -1.72 8.49 0.24
C GLN A 24 -0.71 8.50 -0.90
N VAL A 25 -0.04 7.37 -1.14
CA VAL A 25 0.90 7.25 -2.26
C VAL A 25 0.16 7.32 -3.59
N ALA A 26 -1.06 6.79 -3.70
CA ALA A 26 -1.87 6.88 -4.91
C ALA A 26 -2.19 8.35 -5.26
N ALA A 27 -2.52 9.18 -4.26
CA ALA A 27 -2.72 10.61 -4.46
C ALA A 27 -1.43 11.33 -4.90
N ILE A 28 -0.28 10.98 -4.30
CA ILE A 28 1.03 11.52 -4.68
C ILE A 28 1.38 11.11 -6.12
N LYS A 29 1.19 9.84 -6.48
CA LYS A 29 1.41 9.32 -7.84
C LYS A 29 0.57 10.08 -8.86
N SER A 30 -0.72 10.25 -8.59
CA SER A 30 -1.62 11.00 -9.49
C SER A 30 -1.18 12.44 -9.70
N THR A 31 -0.66 13.08 -8.66
CA THR A 31 -0.10 14.44 -8.76
C THR A 31 1.23 14.43 -9.55
N ALA A 32 2.09 13.47 -9.26
CA ALA A 32 3.39 13.32 -9.92
C ALA A 32 3.22 13.01 -11.42
N GLU A 33 2.22 12.22 -11.81
CA GLU A 33 1.90 11.91 -13.21
C GLU A 33 1.62 13.18 -14.03
N GLN A 34 1.13 14.25 -13.40
CA GLN A 34 0.84 15.52 -14.09
C GLN A 34 2.07 16.41 -14.27
N LEU A 35 3.21 16.07 -13.65
CA LEU A 35 4.45 16.83 -13.76
C LEU A 35 5.16 16.52 -15.08
N HIS A 36 4.54 16.92 -16.19
CA HIS A 36 5.14 16.85 -17.51
C HIS A 36 5.75 18.19 -17.89
N LEU A 37 6.99 18.15 -18.39
CA LEU A 37 7.68 19.32 -18.92
C LEU A 37 8.00 19.06 -20.39
N ASP A 38 7.56 19.98 -21.26
CA ASP A 38 7.96 19.98 -22.66
C ASP A 38 9.45 20.32 -22.80
N ALA A 39 10.05 19.91 -23.93
CA ALA A 39 11.46 20.18 -24.21
C ALA A 39 11.82 21.67 -24.10
N SER A 40 10.88 22.57 -24.42
CA SER A 40 11.06 24.02 -24.30
C SER A 40 11.38 24.48 -22.88
N ALA A 41 10.91 23.77 -21.84
CA ALA A 41 11.23 24.07 -20.45
C ALA A 41 12.71 23.86 -20.10
N PHE A 42 13.45 23.12 -20.93
CA PHE A 42 14.87 22.84 -20.76
C PHE A 42 15.77 23.72 -21.64
N PHE A 43 15.20 24.69 -22.36
CA PHE A 43 15.98 25.63 -23.17
C PHE A 43 16.68 26.65 -22.27
N ILE A 44 17.97 26.43 -22.02
CA ILE A 44 18.85 27.33 -21.26
C ILE A 44 19.83 28.12 -22.14
N GLY A 45 19.60 28.13 -23.46
CA GLY A 45 20.47 28.78 -24.44
C GLY A 45 21.59 27.89 -24.99
N ASP A 46 21.59 26.60 -24.70
CA ASP A 46 22.52 25.61 -25.26
C ASP A 46 21.83 24.60 -26.20
N ALA A 47 22.61 23.78 -26.89
CA ALA A 47 22.11 22.75 -27.81
C ALA A 47 21.69 21.44 -27.11
N ASN A 48 21.80 21.34 -25.77
CA ASN A 48 21.61 20.11 -25.01
C ASN A 48 20.17 19.93 -24.51
N VAL A 49 19.25 20.81 -24.90
CA VAL A 49 17.82 20.79 -24.54
C VAL A 49 17.21 19.39 -24.63
N LEU A 50 17.49 18.67 -25.72
CA LEU A 50 16.97 17.32 -25.91
C LEU A 50 17.50 16.35 -24.84
N ILE A 51 18.80 16.40 -24.54
CA ILE A 51 19.43 15.55 -23.53
C ILE A 51 18.81 15.79 -22.15
N HIS A 52 18.63 17.07 -21.76
CA HIS A 52 18.00 17.42 -20.49
C HIS A 52 16.54 16.99 -20.41
N SER A 53 15.77 17.20 -21.48
CA SER A 53 14.37 16.78 -21.54
C SER A 53 14.19 15.26 -21.44
N VAL A 54 15.08 14.49 -22.08
CA VAL A 54 15.10 13.03 -22.00
C VAL A 54 15.45 12.57 -20.60
N ALA A 55 16.52 13.11 -20.00
CA ALA A 55 16.93 12.75 -18.65
C ALA A 55 15.82 13.03 -17.61
N TYR A 56 15.11 14.15 -17.74
CA TYR A 56 13.96 14.45 -16.88
C TYR A 56 12.84 13.44 -17.07
N ARG A 57 12.45 13.15 -18.31
CA ARG A 57 11.36 12.21 -18.62
C ARG A 57 11.68 10.80 -18.12
N ASP A 58 12.92 10.34 -18.27
CA ASP A 58 13.33 9.01 -17.83
C ASP A 58 13.29 8.90 -16.30
N PHE A 59 13.74 9.95 -15.59
CA PHE A 59 13.63 10.01 -14.14
C PHE A 59 12.17 10.14 -13.66
N HIS A 60 11.36 10.95 -14.35
CA HIS A 60 9.93 11.07 -14.09
C HIS A 60 9.24 9.71 -14.23
N ALA A 61 9.48 8.99 -15.33
CA ALA A 61 8.94 7.66 -15.56
C ALA A 61 9.36 6.67 -14.46
N PHE A 62 10.64 6.66 -14.09
CA PHE A 62 11.14 5.84 -12.99
C PHE A 62 10.44 6.15 -11.67
N MET A 63 10.26 7.44 -11.33
CA MET A 63 9.55 7.84 -10.13
C MET A 63 8.09 7.39 -10.13
N ILE A 64 7.37 7.52 -11.25
CA ILE A 64 5.97 7.05 -11.37
C ILE A 64 5.87 5.53 -11.19
N ASP A 65 6.83 4.78 -11.75
CA ASP A 65 6.88 3.33 -11.61
C ASP A 65 7.06 2.90 -10.13
N ILE A 66 8.03 3.50 -9.43
CA ILE A 66 8.26 3.23 -8.00
C ILE A 66 7.03 3.60 -7.15
N LEU A 67 6.39 4.74 -7.42
CA LEU A 67 5.17 5.13 -6.71
C LEU A 67 4.02 4.14 -7.00
N GLY A 68 3.91 3.64 -8.23
CA GLY A 68 2.94 2.59 -8.59
C GLY A 68 3.19 1.26 -7.89
N GLY A 69 4.47 0.85 -7.79
CA GLY A 69 4.88 -0.30 -7.00
C GLY A 69 4.49 -0.16 -5.53
N ALA A 70 4.79 0.99 -4.92
CA ALA A 70 4.45 1.27 -3.52
C ALA A 70 2.93 1.22 -3.24
N VAL A 71 2.08 1.78 -4.11
CA VAL A 71 0.62 1.64 -3.99
C VAL A 71 0.22 0.17 -3.93
N THR A 72 0.74 -0.61 -4.87
CA THR A 72 0.41 -2.04 -5.02
C THR A 72 0.87 -2.86 -3.81
N GLU A 73 2.12 -2.70 -3.38
CA GLU A 73 2.70 -3.45 -2.28
C GLU A 73 2.04 -3.10 -0.95
N PHE A 74 1.76 -1.82 -0.70
CA PHE A 74 1.07 -1.39 0.54
C PHE A 74 -0.37 -1.91 0.59
N GLU A 75 -1.08 -1.93 -0.55
CA GLU A 75 -2.40 -2.54 -0.62
C GLU A 75 -2.35 -4.04 -0.31
N GLN A 76 -1.37 -4.76 -0.88
CA GLN A 76 -1.18 -6.18 -0.64
C GLN A 76 -0.85 -6.50 0.82
N ILE A 77 0.06 -5.74 1.45
CA ILE A 77 0.43 -5.91 2.87
C ILE A 77 -0.81 -5.67 3.75
N GLY A 78 -1.52 -4.56 3.53
CA GLY A 78 -2.71 -4.21 4.30
C GLY A 78 -3.83 -5.25 4.16
N GLY A 79 -4.05 -5.74 2.93
CA GLY A 79 -5.00 -6.80 2.63
C GLY A 79 -4.61 -8.14 3.27
N ALA A 80 -3.32 -8.50 3.24
CA ALA A 80 -2.83 -9.74 3.85
C ALA A 80 -3.01 -9.73 5.36
N LEU A 81 -2.67 -8.63 6.05
CA LEU A 81 -2.83 -8.50 7.49
C LEU A 81 -4.29 -8.62 7.92
N ARG A 82 -5.21 -7.97 7.21
CA ARG A 82 -6.65 -8.11 7.50
C ARG A 82 -7.16 -9.54 7.33
N ARG A 83 -6.76 -10.22 6.24
CA ARG A 83 -7.12 -11.63 6.02
C ARG A 83 -6.58 -12.53 7.13
N ILE A 84 -5.36 -12.28 7.60
CA ILE A 84 -4.76 -13.02 8.73
C ILE A 84 -5.61 -12.83 9.99
N ALA A 85 -5.97 -11.59 10.33
CA ALA A 85 -6.82 -11.32 11.49
C ALA A 85 -8.20 -12.00 11.40
N ASP A 86 -8.82 -11.98 10.22
CA ASP A 86 -10.11 -12.62 9.98
C ASP A 86 -10.04 -14.15 10.14
N GLU A 87 -8.95 -14.78 9.71
CA GLU A 87 -8.75 -16.22 9.86
C GLU A 87 -8.50 -16.62 11.33
N TYR A 88 -7.76 -15.80 12.09
CA TYR A 88 -7.59 -16.01 13.54
C TYR A 88 -8.93 -15.95 14.28
N ASP A 89 -9.76 -14.93 14.02
CA ASP A 89 -11.08 -14.81 14.64
C ASP A 89 -12.01 -15.97 14.26
N ARG A 90 -11.90 -16.46 13.02
CA ARG A 90 -12.67 -17.62 12.56
C ARG A 90 -12.25 -18.89 13.30
N ALA A 91 -10.95 -19.12 13.42
CA ALA A 91 -10.42 -20.28 14.14
C ALA A 91 -10.85 -20.27 15.61
N ASP A 92 -10.78 -19.12 16.28
CA ASP A 92 -11.19 -19.00 17.69
C ASP A 92 -12.69 -19.30 17.87
N LYS A 93 -13.55 -18.81 16.97
CA LYS A 93 -14.99 -19.12 16.99
C LYS A 93 -15.28 -20.61 16.85
N VAL A 94 -14.54 -21.32 16.00
CA VAL A 94 -14.69 -22.77 15.82
C VAL A 94 -14.28 -23.51 17.09
N VAL A 95 -13.11 -23.17 17.66
CA VAL A 95 -12.61 -23.79 18.90
C VAL A 95 -13.56 -23.54 20.06
N ALA A 96 -14.08 -22.33 20.22
CA ALA A 96 -15.04 -21.99 21.27
C ALA A 96 -16.35 -22.77 21.15
N LEU A 97 -16.85 -22.97 19.93
CA LEU A 97 -18.06 -23.75 19.66
C LEU A 97 -17.88 -25.23 20.04
N ASP A 98 -16.72 -25.81 19.72
CA ASP A 98 -16.43 -27.21 20.05
C ASP A 98 -16.17 -27.43 21.55
N LEU A 99 -15.50 -26.49 22.24
CA LEU A 99 -15.36 -26.54 23.70
C LEU A 99 -16.72 -26.47 24.40
N ASN A 100 -17.63 -25.61 23.96
CA ASN A 100 -18.98 -25.56 24.54
C ASN A 100 -19.71 -26.90 24.38
N LYS A 101 -19.62 -27.56 23.22
CA LYS A 101 -20.24 -28.89 23.02
C LYS A 101 -19.66 -29.95 23.98
N ILE A 102 -18.37 -29.87 24.31
CA ILE A 102 -17.70 -30.81 25.22
C ILE A 102 -18.07 -30.53 26.68
N TYR A 103 -18.13 -29.26 27.09
CA TYR A 103 -18.28 -28.87 28.50
C TYR A 103 -19.74 -28.59 28.93
N THR A 104 -20.69 -28.52 28.00
CA THR A 104 -22.13 -28.44 28.32
C THR A 104 -22.89 -29.75 28.10
N ALA A 105 -22.19 -30.83 27.73
CA ALA A 105 -22.70 -32.21 27.73
C ALA A 105 -22.52 -32.86 29.12
#